data_AF-A0AAW6NAD8-F1
#
_entry.id   AF-A0AAW6NAD8-F1
#
_cell.length_a   1.000
_cell.length_b   1.000
_cell.length_c   1.000
_cell.angle_alpha   90.00
_cell.angle_beta   90.00
_cell.angle_gamma   90.00
#
_symmetry.space_group_name_H-M   'P 1'
#
loop_
_entity.id
_entity.type
_entity.pdbx_description
1 polymer ?
#
loop_
_entity_poly.entity_id
_entity_poly.type
_entity_poly.pdbx_seq_one_letter_code
_entity_poly.pdbx_strand_id
1 'polypeptide(L)'
;MNGWEAKAMDLDNNQMIALIGDVALPASIFLLGIIVSISLERLKGEVARRNFVIEKQYEVFAVANAQLNKIYQYCTYVGGWSVQSPTEIIALKRELDEVIFGSLPLMNDGLVEAYNEFMAACFDTKRGRSFGVAIKANRARFEENENWVEEWVDCFVEPNSLEIGAGSYRRDVVLPSYVKLLAEFSELLVGRSGVQTENLKVLLEN
;
A
#
# COMPACT_ATOMS: atom_id res chain seq x y z
N MET A 1 -37.81 64.45 -36.49
CA MET A 1 -38.21 63.12 -35.99
C MET A 1 -39.48 63.30 -35.18
N ASN A 2 -40.58 62.73 -35.68
CA ASN A 2 -41.90 62.91 -35.06
C ASN A 2 -42.06 61.84 -33.96
N GLY A 3 -42.70 62.17 -32.84
CA GLY A 3 -42.76 61.30 -31.64
C GLY A 3 -43.34 59.90 -31.85
N TRP A 4 -44.03 59.64 -32.97
CA TRP A 4 -44.54 58.32 -33.34
C TRP A 4 -43.48 57.41 -33.99
N GLU A 5 -42.47 57.96 -34.68
CA GLU A 5 -41.34 57.20 -35.25
C GLU A 5 -40.42 56.69 -34.15
N ALA A 6 -40.14 57.53 -33.14
CA ALA A 6 -39.37 57.14 -31.97
C ALA A 6 -40.06 56.01 -31.18
N LYS A 7 -41.40 56.08 -31.03
CA LYS A 7 -42.19 55.06 -30.32
C LYS A 7 -42.27 53.73 -31.08
N ALA A 8 -42.27 53.76 -32.41
CA ALA A 8 -42.22 52.56 -33.25
C ALA A 8 -40.84 51.86 -33.19
N MET A 9 -39.76 52.64 -33.23
CA MET A 9 -38.39 52.13 -33.11
C MET A 9 -38.10 51.56 -31.71
N ASP A 10 -38.68 52.15 -30.67
CA ASP A 10 -38.56 51.67 -29.29
C ASP A 10 -39.38 50.40 -29.03
N LEU A 11 -40.52 50.23 -29.73
CA LEU A 11 -41.32 49.00 -29.70
C LEU A 11 -40.56 47.82 -30.33
N ASP A 12 -39.89 48.06 -31.47
CA ASP A 12 -39.11 47.05 -32.20
C ASP A 12 -37.88 46.59 -31.40
N ASN A 13 -37.16 47.55 -30.79
CA ASN A 13 -36.02 47.24 -29.91
C ASN A 13 -36.41 46.41 -28.69
N ASN A 14 -37.54 46.71 -28.04
CA ASN A 14 -38.01 45.95 -26.88
C ASN A 14 -38.47 44.52 -27.23
N GLN A 15 -39.08 44.34 -28.41
CA GLN A 15 -39.44 43.00 -28.91
C GLN A 15 -38.20 42.16 -29.23
N MET A 16 -37.16 42.77 -29.81
CA MET A 16 -35.88 42.12 -30.05
C MET A 16 -35.16 41.72 -28.75
N ILE A 17 -35.19 42.57 -27.72
CA ILE A 17 -34.62 42.27 -26.40
C ILE A 17 -35.33 41.09 -25.73
N ALA A 18 -36.66 41.04 -25.79
CA ALA A 18 -37.45 39.94 -25.22
C ALA A 18 -37.14 38.59 -25.90
N LEU A 19 -37.04 38.59 -27.24
CA LEU A 19 -36.71 37.38 -28.01
C LEU A 19 -35.30 36.85 -27.70
N ILE A 20 -34.33 37.75 -27.52
CA ILE A 20 -32.96 37.39 -27.13
C ILE A 20 -32.96 36.78 -25.72
N GLY A 21 -33.74 37.33 -24.78
CA GLY A 21 -33.86 36.81 -23.42
C GLY A 21 -34.37 35.37 -23.35
N ASP A 22 -35.40 35.05 -24.14
CA ASP A 22 -36.04 33.73 -24.18
C ASP A 22 -35.13 32.62 -24.74
N VAL A 23 -34.19 32.96 -25.63
CA VAL A 23 -33.22 32.00 -26.19
C VAL A 23 -31.93 31.97 -25.38
N ALA A 24 -31.50 33.11 -24.84
CA ALA A 24 -30.25 33.24 -24.10
C ALA A 24 -30.24 32.38 -22.82
N LEU A 25 -31.36 32.31 -22.11
CA LEU A 25 -31.46 31.51 -20.88
C LEU A 25 -31.30 30.00 -21.15
N PRO A 26 -32.11 29.36 -22.03
CA PRO A 26 -31.90 27.96 -22.39
C PRO A 26 -30.51 27.67 -22.97
N ALA A 27 -29.99 28.56 -23.82
CA ALA A 27 -28.66 28.41 -24.41
C ALA A 27 -27.55 28.43 -23.33
N SER A 28 -27.67 29.31 -22.33
CA SER A 28 -26.73 29.40 -21.21
C SER A 28 -26.75 28.13 -20.35
N ILE A 29 -27.94 27.61 -20.04
CA ILE A 29 -28.11 26.36 -19.30
C ILE A 29 -27.53 25.18 -20.10
N PHE A 30 -27.77 25.14 -21.41
CA PHE A 30 -27.24 24.11 -22.30
C PHE A 30 -25.70 24.13 -22.34
N LEU A 31 -25.09 25.32 -22.47
CA LEU A 31 -23.63 25.48 -22.45
C LEU A 31 -23.04 25.08 -21.10
N LEU A 32 -23.68 25.46 -19.98
CA LEU A 32 -23.28 25.00 -18.65
C LEU A 32 -23.36 23.48 -18.53
N GLY A 33 -24.42 22.86 -19.06
CA GLY A 33 -24.57 21.41 -19.09
C GLY A 33 -23.42 20.73 -19.82
N ILE A 34 -23.01 21.26 -20.98
CA ILE A 34 -21.86 20.74 -21.74
C ILE A 34 -20.56 20.88 -20.93
N ILE A 35 -20.30 22.04 -20.35
CA ILE A 35 -19.07 22.30 -19.56
C ILE A 35 -18.99 21.36 -18.35
N VAL A 36 -20.11 21.18 -17.63
CA VAL A 36 -20.21 20.27 -16.49
C VAL A 36 -20.01 18.83 -16.94
N SER A 37 -20.64 18.39 -18.04
CA SER A 37 -20.48 17.02 -18.56
C SER A 37 -19.03 16.70 -18.90
N ILE A 38 -18.35 17.59 -19.62
CA ILE A 38 -16.93 17.43 -19.98
C ILE A 38 -16.05 17.37 -18.71
N SER A 39 -16.35 18.19 -17.71
CA SER A 39 -15.59 18.21 -16.45
C SER A 39 -15.79 16.92 -15.64
N LEU A 40 -17.02 16.41 -15.60
CA LEU A 40 -17.35 15.16 -14.93
C LEU A 40 -16.69 13.96 -15.59
N GLU A 41 -16.61 13.90 -16.92
CA GLU A 41 -15.94 12.83 -17.64
C GLU A 41 -14.44 12.75 -17.31
N ARG A 42 -13.77 13.91 -17.21
CA ARG A 42 -12.35 13.97 -16.81
C ARG A 42 -12.13 13.46 -15.39
N LEU A 43 -12.95 13.92 -14.44
CA LEU A 43 -12.89 13.48 -13.04
C LEU A 43 -13.16 11.98 -12.90
N LYS A 44 -14.16 11.45 -13.64
CA LYS A 44 -14.45 10.02 -13.66
C LYS A 44 -13.26 9.20 -14.13
N GLY A 45 -12.55 9.65 -15.17
CA GLY A 45 -11.36 8.97 -15.68
C GLY A 45 -10.22 8.92 -14.66
N GLU A 46 -9.96 10.02 -13.97
CA GLU A 46 -8.92 10.08 -12.93
C GLU A 46 -9.27 9.22 -11.71
N VAL A 47 -10.53 9.26 -11.26
CA VAL A 47 -11.03 8.43 -10.17
C VAL A 47 -10.98 6.95 -10.55
N ALA A 48 -11.41 6.58 -11.76
CA ALA A 48 -11.35 5.20 -12.24
C ALA A 48 -9.91 4.68 -12.30
N ARG A 49 -8.97 5.47 -12.82
CA ARG A 49 -7.55 5.09 -12.85
C ARG A 49 -6.98 4.92 -11.44
N ARG A 50 -7.30 5.83 -10.52
CA ARG A 50 -6.85 5.75 -9.13
C ARG A 50 -7.42 4.51 -8.43
N ASN A 51 -8.72 4.26 -8.59
CA ASN A 51 -9.38 3.10 -8.00
C ASN A 51 -8.80 1.79 -8.52
N PHE A 52 -8.49 1.73 -9.83
CA PHE A 52 -7.83 0.57 -10.42
C PHE A 52 -6.46 0.30 -9.80
N VAL A 53 -5.64 1.34 -9.58
CA VAL A 53 -4.33 1.17 -8.92
C VAL A 53 -4.50 0.68 -7.48
N ILE A 54 -5.42 1.27 -6.72
CA ILE A 54 -5.72 0.85 -5.33
C ILE A 54 -6.20 -0.59 -5.28
N GLU A 55 -7.07 -0.98 -6.21
CA GLU A 55 -7.57 -2.35 -6.32
C GLU A 55 -6.42 -3.33 -6.57
N LYS A 56 -5.49 -3.01 -7.47
CA LYS A 56 -4.31 -3.86 -7.72
C LYS A 56 -3.34 -3.92 -6.53
N GLN A 57 -3.14 -2.80 -5.83
CA GLN A 57 -2.35 -2.79 -4.59
C GLN A 57 -3.00 -3.68 -3.52
N TYR A 58 -4.33 -3.62 -3.39
CA TYR A 58 -5.08 -4.46 -2.45
C TYR A 58 -4.97 -5.94 -2.78
N GLU A 59 -5.08 -6.32 -4.07
CA GLU A 59 -4.88 -7.72 -4.51
C GLU A 59 -3.50 -8.23 -4.09
N VAL A 60 -2.44 -7.44 -4.33
CA VAL A 60 -1.08 -7.80 -3.93
C VAL A 60 -0.97 -7.94 -2.41
N PHE A 61 -1.50 -6.98 -1.65
CA PHE A 61 -1.48 -7.04 -0.19
C PHE A 61 -2.26 -8.24 0.36
N ALA A 62 -3.43 -8.55 -0.19
CA ALA A 62 -4.25 -9.68 0.27
C ALA A 62 -3.50 -11.01 0.17
N VAL A 63 -2.67 -11.18 -0.88
CA VAL A 63 -1.81 -12.35 -1.06
C VAL A 63 -0.60 -12.28 -0.12
N ALA A 64 0.08 -11.13 -0.06
CA ALA A 64 1.32 -10.98 0.69
C ALA A 64 1.13 -11.02 2.22
N ASN A 65 0.04 -10.44 2.75
CA ASN A 65 -0.17 -10.24 4.18
C ASN A 65 -0.12 -11.55 4.98
N ALA A 66 -0.79 -12.60 4.47
CA ALA A 66 -0.78 -13.90 5.14
C ALA A 66 0.62 -14.50 5.20
N GLN A 67 1.43 -14.33 4.16
CA GLN A 67 2.80 -14.86 4.08
C GLN A 67 3.76 -14.04 4.94
N LEU A 68 3.64 -12.70 4.92
CA LEU A 68 4.40 -11.78 5.76
C LEU A 68 4.19 -12.10 7.24
N ASN A 69 2.94 -12.34 7.65
CA ASN A 69 2.62 -12.72 9.01
C ASN A 69 3.23 -14.07 9.41
N LYS A 70 3.28 -15.06 8.50
CA LYS A 70 3.96 -16.34 8.77
C LYS A 70 5.45 -16.13 9.02
N ILE A 71 6.13 -15.33 8.19
CA ILE A 71 7.54 -14.99 8.39
C ILE A 71 7.76 -14.27 9.72
N TYR A 72 6.90 -13.31 10.05
CA TYR A 72 6.95 -12.60 11.33
C TYR A 72 6.81 -13.56 12.52
N GLN A 73 5.79 -14.42 12.50
CA GLN A 73 5.54 -15.42 13.54
C GLN A 73 6.73 -16.37 13.70
N TYR A 74 7.24 -16.87 12.58
CA TYR A 74 8.40 -17.76 12.55
C TYR A 74 9.63 -17.12 13.15
N CYS A 75 9.88 -15.86 12.79
CA CYS A 75 11.06 -15.13 13.23
C CYS A 75 10.98 -14.76 14.71
N THR A 76 9.79 -14.44 15.21
CA THR A 76 9.60 -13.96 16.59
C THR A 76 9.21 -15.04 17.58
N TYR A 77 9.06 -16.29 17.13
CA TYR A 77 8.61 -17.43 17.93
C TYR A 77 7.22 -17.24 18.54
N VAL A 78 6.30 -16.62 17.78
CA VAL A 78 4.95 -16.30 18.22
C VAL A 78 3.93 -17.09 17.41
N GLY A 79 2.87 -17.56 18.06
CA GLY A 79 1.82 -18.32 17.39
C GLY A 79 2.32 -19.69 16.91
N GLY A 80 1.91 -20.09 15.70
CA GLY A 80 2.21 -21.40 15.12
C GLY A 80 3.59 -21.53 14.48
N TRP A 81 4.62 -20.88 15.06
CA TRP A 81 5.96 -20.81 14.47
C TRP A 81 6.62 -22.19 14.30
N SER A 82 6.31 -23.15 15.17
CA SER A 82 6.91 -24.51 15.16
C SER A 82 6.32 -25.43 14.09
N VAL A 83 5.26 -25.00 13.39
CA VAL A 83 4.56 -25.81 12.38
C VAL A 83 5.28 -25.80 11.03
N GLN A 84 6.01 -24.72 10.73
CA GLN A 84 6.65 -24.51 9.43
C GLN A 84 8.09 -24.99 9.46
N SER A 85 8.57 -25.56 8.34
CA SER A 85 9.98 -25.89 8.17
C SER A 85 10.80 -24.65 7.77
N PRO A 86 12.10 -24.59 8.10
CA PRO A 86 12.98 -23.49 7.67
C PRO A 86 13.02 -23.33 6.15
N THR A 87 12.98 -24.45 5.42
CA THR A 87 12.95 -24.47 3.96
C THR A 87 11.67 -23.86 3.38
N GLU A 88 10.52 -24.10 4.01
CA GLU A 88 9.26 -23.46 3.62
C GLU A 88 9.30 -21.95 3.85
N ILE A 89 9.91 -21.49 4.95
CA ILE A 89 10.04 -20.06 5.22
C ILE A 89 10.95 -19.35 4.21
N ILE A 90 12.04 -20.01 3.79
CA ILE A 90 12.90 -19.50 2.73
C ILE A 90 12.17 -19.47 1.38
N ALA A 91 11.34 -20.48 1.08
CA ALA A 91 10.50 -20.48 -0.11
C ALA A 91 9.48 -19.35 -0.09
N LEU A 92 8.77 -19.16 1.04
CA LEU A 92 7.83 -18.05 1.24
C LEU A 92 8.49 -16.68 1.04
N LYS A 93 9.73 -16.50 1.51
CA LYS A 93 10.47 -15.26 1.23
C LYS A 93 10.65 -15.03 -0.28
N ARG A 94 11.02 -16.06 -1.02
CA ARG A 94 11.25 -15.95 -2.48
C ARG A 94 9.95 -15.66 -3.22
N GLU A 95 8.86 -16.30 -2.83
CA GLU A 95 7.52 -16.03 -3.38
C GLU A 95 7.10 -14.58 -3.09
N LEU A 96 7.31 -14.10 -1.86
CA LEU A 96 7.05 -12.69 -1.51
C LEU A 96 7.93 -11.73 -2.28
N ASP A 97 9.22 -12.01 -2.43
CA ASP A 97 10.13 -11.19 -3.22
C ASP A 97 9.61 -11.08 -4.67
N GLU A 98 9.19 -12.19 -5.28
CA GLU A 98 8.62 -12.19 -6.64
C GLU A 98 7.34 -11.36 -6.73
N VAL A 99 6.44 -11.50 -5.77
CA VAL A 99 5.18 -10.74 -5.73
C VAL A 99 5.43 -9.24 -5.55
N ILE A 100 6.26 -8.85 -4.58
CA ILE A 100 6.54 -7.45 -4.25
C ILE A 100 7.38 -6.80 -5.35
N PHE A 101 8.45 -7.43 -5.81
CA PHE A 101 9.29 -6.86 -6.85
C PHE A 101 8.64 -6.92 -8.24
N GLY A 102 7.78 -7.91 -8.50
CA GLY A 102 6.96 -7.99 -9.71
C GLY A 102 5.88 -6.90 -9.77
N SER A 103 5.47 -6.35 -8.63
CA SER A 103 4.46 -5.29 -8.52
C SER A 103 5.05 -3.90 -8.26
N LEU A 104 6.37 -3.69 -8.41
CA LEU A 104 7.02 -2.38 -8.21
C LEU A 104 6.32 -1.19 -8.86
N PRO A 105 5.81 -1.27 -10.11
CA PRO A 105 5.11 -0.12 -10.73
C PRO A 105 3.86 0.34 -9.98
N LEU A 106 3.32 -0.51 -9.09
CA LEU A 106 2.16 -0.23 -8.26
C LEU A 106 2.55 0.20 -6.85
N MET A 107 3.81 0.09 -6.45
CA MET A 107 4.25 0.36 -5.07
C MET A 107 4.87 1.75 -4.94
N ASN A 108 4.81 2.32 -3.74
CA ASN A 108 5.56 3.52 -3.40
C ASN A 108 6.94 3.11 -2.83
N ASP A 109 7.89 4.05 -2.83
CA ASP A 109 9.25 3.77 -2.36
C ASP A 109 9.28 3.43 -0.86
N GLY A 110 8.41 4.04 -0.04
CA GLY A 110 8.33 3.81 1.40
C GLY A 110 7.94 2.37 1.76
N LEU A 111 6.99 1.78 1.04
CA LEU A 111 6.59 0.39 1.21
C LEU A 111 7.73 -0.56 0.82
N VAL A 112 8.41 -0.29 -0.30
CA VAL A 112 9.53 -1.12 -0.76
C VAL A 112 10.69 -1.05 0.24
N GLU A 113 10.96 0.12 0.79
CA GLU A 113 11.95 0.31 1.85
C GLU A 113 11.56 -0.45 3.13
N ALA A 114 10.33 -0.28 3.61
CA ALA A 114 9.83 -0.98 4.80
C ALA A 114 9.83 -2.51 4.62
N TYR A 115 9.51 -3.00 3.41
CA TYR A 115 9.60 -4.42 3.08
C TYR A 115 11.04 -4.92 3.16
N ASN A 116 11.98 -4.20 2.56
CA ASN A 116 13.39 -4.56 2.58
C ASN A 116 13.97 -4.54 4.00
N GLU A 117 13.57 -3.57 4.83
CA GLU A 117 13.95 -3.52 6.25
C GLU A 117 13.42 -4.74 7.02
N PHE A 118 12.14 -5.09 6.84
CA PHE A 118 11.55 -6.27 7.45
C PHE A 118 12.26 -7.56 7.02
N MET A 119 12.52 -7.70 5.72
CA MET A 119 13.24 -8.86 5.19
C MET A 119 14.69 -8.91 5.68
N ALA A 120 15.36 -7.76 5.84
CA ALA A 120 16.71 -7.69 6.39
C ALA A 120 16.77 -8.00 7.89
N ALA A 121 15.72 -7.70 8.65
CA ALA A 121 15.58 -8.12 10.04
C ALA A 121 15.32 -9.63 10.17
N CYS A 122 14.62 -10.21 9.19
CA CYS A 122 14.25 -11.62 9.19
C CYS A 122 15.35 -12.55 8.65
N PHE A 123 16.08 -12.10 7.61
CA PHE A 123 16.96 -12.93 6.80
C PHE A 123 18.34 -12.29 6.58
N ASP A 124 19.34 -13.15 6.38
CA ASP A 124 20.66 -12.77 5.88
C ASP A 124 20.80 -13.24 4.42
N THR A 125 20.90 -12.27 3.51
CA THR A 125 21.08 -12.48 2.07
C THR A 125 22.53 -12.25 1.63
N LYS A 126 23.44 -11.85 2.53
CA LYS A 126 24.81 -11.43 2.21
C LYS A 126 25.84 -12.54 2.48
N ARG A 127 25.47 -13.81 2.29
CA ARG A 127 26.34 -14.97 2.59
C ARG A 127 27.26 -15.40 1.44
N GLY A 128 27.28 -14.64 0.34
CA GLY A 128 28.09 -14.93 -0.85
C GLY A 128 27.41 -15.88 -1.84
N ARG A 129 28.04 -16.11 -3.00
CA ARG A 129 27.43 -16.79 -4.16
C ARG A 129 27.09 -18.27 -3.91
N SER A 130 27.71 -18.88 -2.90
CA SER A 130 27.63 -20.31 -2.60
C SER A 130 26.64 -20.63 -1.48
N PHE A 131 26.27 -19.65 -0.66
CA PHE A 131 25.34 -19.82 0.45
C PHE A 131 24.07 -19.05 0.12
N GLY A 132 22.95 -19.75 0.12
CA GLY A 132 21.65 -19.14 -0.13
C GLY A 132 21.23 -18.16 0.96
N VAL A 133 19.95 -17.79 0.93
CA VAL A 133 19.33 -16.98 2.00
C VAL A 133 19.30 -17.79 3.29
N ALA A 134 19.61 -17.14 4.42
CA ALA A 134 19.47 -17.71 5.74
C ALA A 134 18.50 -16.93 6.62
N ILE A 135 17.93 -17.60 7.61
CA ILE A 135 17.03 -17.04 8.60
C ILE A 135 17.84 -16.58 9.79
N LYS A 136 17.65 -15.32 10.21
CA LYS A 136 18.33 -14.73 11.38
C LYS A 136 17.64 -15.12 12.69
N ALA A 137 17.68 -16.39 13.09
CA ALA A 137 16.99 -16.86 14.29
C ALA A 137 17.96 -17.61 15.22
N ASN A 138 17.62 -17.66 16.51
CA ASN A 138 18.24 -18.58 17.46
C ASN A 138 17.90 -20.02 17.02
N ARG A 139 18.93 -20.74 16.57
CA ARG A 139 18.85 -22.10 16.03
C ARG A 139 18.60 -23.13 17.12
N ALA A 140 19.20 -22.95 18.30
CA ALA A 140 19.04 -23.88 19.43
C ALA A 140 17.57 -24.11 19.77
N ARG A 141 16.74 -23.08 19.67
CA ARG A 141 15.28 -23.19 19.88
C ARG A 141 14.56 -24.04 18.83
N PHE A 142 15.08 -24.14 17.61
CA PHE A 142 14.54 -25.02 16.57
C PHE A 142 15.06 -26.45 16.68
N GLU A 143 16.31 -26.63 17.14
CA GLU A 143 16.89 -27.95 17.42
C GLU A 143 16.12 -28.72 18.51
N GLU A 144 15.45 -28.01 19.42
CA GLU A 144 14.58 -28.60 20.44
C GLU A 144 13.26 -29.19 19.88
N ASN A 145 12.92 -28.93 18.62
CA ASN A 145 11.67 -29.39 18.02
C ASN A 145 11.79 -30.84 17.51
N GLU A 146 10.76 -31.67 17.73
CA GLU A 146 10.78 -33.11 17.37
C GLU A 146 10.99 -33.36 15.86
N ASN A 147 10.65 -32.38 15.03
CA ASN A 147 10.76 -32.47 13.56
C ASN A 147 12.09 -31.94 13.02
N TRP A 148 13.07 -31.65 13.88
CA TRP A 148 14.37 -31.12 13.47
C TRP A 148 15.18 -32.11 12.61
N VAL A 149 15.82 -31.60 11.56
CA VAL A 149 16.78 -32.36 10.73
C VAL A 149 18.07 -31.57 10.55
N GLU A 150 19.23 -32.24 10.50
CA GLU A 150 20.54 -31.58 10.45
C GLU A 150 20.75 -30.73 9.18
N GLU A 151 20.08 -31.05 8.08
CA GLU A 151 20.15 -30.27 6.84
C GLU A 151 19.67 -28.82 7.03
N TRP A 152 18.87 -28.55 8.07
CA TRP A 152 18.38 -27.22 8.37
C TRP A 152 19.43 -26.32 9.02
N VAL A 153 20.58 -26.85 9.47
CA VAL A 153 21.64 -26.06 10.11
C VAL A 153 22.05 -24.87 9.22
N ASP A 154 22.20 -25.11 7.91
CA ASP A 154 22.60 -24.08 6.96
C ASP A 154 21.51 -23.05 6.66
N CYS A 155 20.26 -23.32 7.02
CA CYS A 155 19.15 -22.39 6.88
C CYS A 155 19.19 -21.26 7.93
N PHE A 156 20.02 -21.37 8.96
CA PHE A 156 20.09 -20.38 10.04
C PHE A 156 21.43 -19.64 10.09
N VAL A 157 21.36 -18.38 10.50
CA VAL A 157 22.50 -17.60 10.95
C VAL A 157 22.14 -17.07 12.34
N GLU A 158 23.00 -17.35 13.31
CA GLU A 158 22.84 -16.79 14.65
C GLU A 158 22.94 -15.27 14.56
N PRO A 159 21.95 -14.54 15.10
CA PRO A 159 21.99 -13.09 15.13
C PRO A 159 23.23 -12.61 15.89
N ASN A 160 23.79 -11.48 15.47
CA ASN A 160 24.96 -10.94 16.13
C ASN A 160 24.61 -10.62 17.59
N SER A 161 25.45 -11.01 18.55
CA SER A 161 25.19 -10.79 19.99
C SER A 161 25.11 -9.31 20.39
N LEU A 162 25.54 -8.40 19.50
CA LEU A 162 25.39 -6.95 19.63
C LEU A 162 23.98 -6.46 19.23
N GLU A 163 23.25 -7.22 18.40
CA GLU A 163 21.89 -6.90 17.97
C GLU A 163 20.83 -7.49 18.93
N ILE A 164 21.17 -8.56 19.65
CA ILE A 164 20.28 -9.22 20.60
C ILE A 164 20.90 -9.12 21.99
N GLY A 165 20.39 -8.19 22.80
CA GLY A 165 20.72 -8.14 24.23
C GLY A 165 20.53 -9.52 24.84
N ALA A 166 21.48 -9.97 25.66
CA ALA A 166 21.50 -11.33 26.22
C ALA A 166 20.14 -11.68 26.86
N GLY A 167 19.34 -12.51 26.17
CA GLY A 167 17.99 -12.92 26.58
C GLY A 167 16.81 -12.17 25.95
N SER A 168 17.04 -11.20 25.05
CA SER A 168 15.99 -10.39 24.43
C SER A 168 15.34 -11.11 23.25
N TYR A 169 14.01 -11.11 23.25
CA TYR A 169 13.17 -11.74 22.24
C TYR A 169 13.38 -11.05 20.90
N ARG A 170 13.81 -11.77 19.85
CA ARG A 170 13.96 -11.30 18.44
C ARG A 170 12.76 -10.49 17.88
N ARG A 171 11.63 -10.51 18.60
CA ARG A 171 10.50 -9.58 18.46
C ARG A 171 10.93 -8.11 18.55
N ASP A 172 11.84 -7.72 19.44
CA ASP A 172 12.30 -6.33 19.60
C ASP A 172 12.96 -5.78 18.33
N VAL A 173 13.69 -6.61 17.59
CA VAL A 173 14.32 -6.26 16.32
C VAL A 173 13.33 -6.33 15.16
N VAL A 174 12.49 -7.36 15.10
CA VAL A 174 11.63 -7.62 13.93
C VAL A 174 10.33 -6.81 13.98
N LEU A 175 9.71 -6.64 15.15
CA LEU A 175 8.42 -5.98 15.30
C LEU A 175 8.41 -4.55 14.76
N PRO A 176 9.39 -3.68 15.03
CA PRO A 176 9.38 -2.31 14.51
C PRO A 176 9.32 -2.27 12.97
N SER A 177 10.13 -3.11 12.30
CA SER A 177 10.14 -3.20 10.84
C SER A 177 8.84 -3.79 10.28
N TYR A 178 8.24 -4.77 10.97
CA TYR A 178 6.95 -5.35 10.59
C TYR A 178 5.79 -4.36 10.73
N VAL A 179 5.75 -3.61 11.84
CA VAL A 179 4.74 -2.57 12.06
C VAL A 179 4.89 -1.43 11.05
N LYS A 180 6.12 -1.01 10.75
CA LYS A 180 6.39 -0.03 9.69
C LYS A 180 5.86 -0.51 8.34
N LEU A 181 6.10 -1.76 7.97
CA LEU A 181 5.58 -2.36 6.74
C LEU A 181 4.05 -2.34 6.69
N LEU A 182 3.38 -2.72 7.77
CA LEU A 182 1.91 -2.68 7.84
C LEU A 182 1.35 -1.25 7.78
N ALA A 183 2.05 -0.28 8.37
CA ALA A 183 1.68 1.13 8.31
C ALA A 183 1.75 1.65 6.86
N GLU A 184 2.84 1.36 6.14
CA GLU A 184 2.98 1.73 4.73
C GLU A 184 1.91 1.10 3.84
N PHE A 185 1.54 -0.17 4.09
CA PHE A 185 0.40 -0.79 3.41
C PHE A 185 -0.92 -0.07 3.72
N SER A 186 -1.15 0.29 4.98
CA SER A 186 -2.35 1.03 5.37
C SER A 186 -2.42 2.39 4.69
N GLU A 187 -1.31 3.14 4.65
CA GLU A 187 -1.23 4.43 3.96
C GLU A 187 -1.46 4.31 2.45
N LEU A 188 -0.95 3.23 1.84
CA LEU A 188 -1.13 2.96 0.42
C LEU A 188 -2.60 2.70 0.08
N LEU A 189 -3.29 1.89 0.90
CA LEU A 189 -4.68 1.47 0.68
C LEU A 189 -5.72 2.54 1.01
N VAL A 190 -5.52 3.27 2.11
CA VAL A 190 -6.41 4.37 2.52
C VAL A 190 -6.14 5.63 1.68
N GLY A 191 -4.98 5.70 1.03
CA GLY A 191 -4.41 6.90 0.45
C GLY A 191 -3.92 7.85 1.55
N ARG A 192 -3.02 8.78 1.20
CA ARG A 192 -2.54 9.87 2.08
C ARG A 192 -3.64 10.88 2.46
N SER A 193 -4.82 10.43 2.88
CA SER A 193 -5.71 11.24 3.72
C SER A 193 -5.28 11.01 5.16
N GLY A 194 -4.70 12.02 5.81
CA GLY A 194 -4.17 11.97 7.17
C GLY A 194 -5.22 11.76 8.27
N VAL A 195 -5.97 10.66 8.22
CA VAL A 195 -7.15 10.41 9.05
C VAL A 195 -7.00 9.13 9.90
N GLN A 196 -5.88 8.40 9.84
CA GLN A 196 -5.75 7.14 10.62
C GLN A 196 -4.42 6.93 11.37
N THR A 197 -3.58 7.96 11.52
CA THR A 197 -2.34 7.86 12.31
C THR A 197 -2.58 7.65 13.82
N GLU A 198 -3.81 7.83 14.32
CA GLU A 198 -4.14 7.68 15.74
C GLU A 198 -4.27 6.21 16.19
N ASN A 199 -4.81 5.33 15.36
CA ASN A 199 -5.00 3.92 15.74
C ASN A 199 -3.70 3.09 15.68
N LEU A 200 -2.75 3.48 14.82
CA LEU A 200 -1.44 2.83 14.72
C LEU A 200 -0.51 3.19 15.89
N LYS A 201 -0.66 4.38 16.49
CA LYS A 201 0.09 4.77 17.68
C LYS A 201 -0.25 3.92 18.91
N VAL A 202 -1.53 3.57 19.08
CA VAL A 202 -2.01 2.74 20.20
C VAL A 202 -1.39 1.33 20.19
N LEU A 203 -1.03 0.81 19.01
CA LEU A 203 -0.35 -0.49 18.87
C LEU A 203 1.17 -0.44 19.09
N LEU A 204 1.77 0.76 19.07
CA LEU A 204 3.20 0.96 19.35
C LEU A 204 3.46 1.31 20.82
N GLU A 205 2.42 1.69 21.58
CA GLU A 205 2.49 2.09 22.99
C GLU A 205 2.07 0.98 23.98
N ASN A 206 1.69 -0.22 23.50
CA ASN A 206 1.35 -1.40 24.32
C ASN A 206 2.18 -2.62 23.93
#